data_AF-A0A836WMP9-F1
#
_entry.id   AF-A0A836WMP9-F1
#
_cell.length_a   1.000
_cell.length_b   1.000
_cell.length_c   1.000
_cell.angle_alpha   90.00
_cell.angle_beta   90.00
_cell.angle_gamma   90.00
#
_symmetry.space_group_name_H-M   'P 1'
#
loop_
_entity.id
_entity.type
_entity.pdbx_description
1 polymer ?
#
loop_
_entity_poly.entity_id
_entity_poly.type
_entity_poly.pdbx_seq_one_letter_code
_entity_poly.pdbx_strand_id
1 'polypeptide(L)'
;MARARRAMGQVELTAFMPIILMTVGCLVVLLVVNTVIIVSNPENIRITSVIQSALYEPGRRTGLEMGAPFPFGNREKEPVYFDVHPEYIVLYPGKDKVALGDLLLPGNPLERMLDLVEQHRDTHYIVILARPHTARLTRKLRKLIHERGIDLGFELFEAEREVVYKPSRRSQLLVKKE
;
A
#
# COMPACT_ATOMS: atom_id res chain seq x y z
N MET A 1 56.91 -29.85 36.37
CA MET A 1 55.66 -30.55 36.03
C MET A 1 54.47 -29.77 36.58
N ALA A 2 53.43 -29.67 35.76
CA ALA A 2 52.01 -29.51 36.11
C ALA A 2 51.48 -28.15 36.62
N ARG A 3 50.84 -27.47 35.65
CA ARG A 3 49.52 -26.82 35.70
C ARG A 3 49.43 -25.42 36.32
N ALA A 4 49.71 -24.45 35.44
CA ALA A 4 48.85 -23.28 35.28
C ALA A 4 47.38 -23.75 35.20
N ARG A 5 46.64 -23.59 36.29
CA ARG A 5 45.19 -23.79 36.33
C ARG A 5 44.55 -22.64 35.54
N ARG A 6 43.98 -22.98 34.39
CA ARG A 6 43.06 -22.14 33.60
C ARG A 6 42.01 -21.49 34.51
N ALA A 7 42.09 -20.19 34.69
CA ALA A 7 40.92 -19.35 34.95
C ALA A 7 40.24 -19.10 33.60
N MET A 8 39.46 -20.07 33.14
CA MET A 8 38.70 -20.00 31.90
C MET A 8 37.24 -20.17 32.31
N GLY A 9 36.55 -19.07 32.63
CA GLY A 9 35.16 -19.18 33.10
C GLY A 9 34.49 -17.94 33.68
N GLN A 10 35.10 -16.76 33.65
CA GLN A 10 34.42 -15.51 33.99
C GLN A 10 34.81 -14.45 32.96
N VAL A 11 34.11 -14.44 31.83
CA VAL A 11 34.11 -13.24 30.99
C VAL A 11 33.48 -12.15 31.85
N GLU A 12 34.19 -11.05 32.10
CA GLU A 12 33.70 -9.94 32.91
C GLU A 12 32.53 -9.24 32.22
N LEU A 13 31.33 -9.80 32.40
CA LEU A 13 30.04 -9.26 31.92
C LEU A 13 29.79 -7.85 32.45
N THR A 14 30.46 -7.46 33.53
CA THR A 14 30.39 -6.14 34.16
C THR A 14 30.75 -5.01 33.20
N ALA A 15 31.75 -5.20 32.34
CA ALA A 15 32.14 -4.21 31.34
C ALA A 15 31.11 -4.07 30.19
N PHE A 16 30.31 -5.12 29.95
CA PHE A 16 29.30 -5.16 28.89
C PHE A 16 27.89 -4.80 29.37
N MET A 17 27.65 -4.78 30.68
CA MET A 17 26.36 -4.39 31.27
C MET A 17 25.81 -3.06 30.74
N PRO A 18 26.60 -1.98 30.59
CA PRO A 18 26.08 -0.71 30.05
C PRO A 18 25.57 -0.83 28.61
N ILE A 19 26.28 -1.60 27.77
CA ILE A 19 25.93 -1.81 26.36
C ILE A 19 24.67 -2.68 26.26
N ILE A 20 24.57 -3.72 27.08
CA ILE A 20 23.38 -4.58 27.17
C ILE A 20 22.17 -3.75 27.63
N LEU A 21 22.32 -2.89 28.63
CA LEU A 21 21.24 -2.08 29.16
C LEU A 21 20.76 -1.04 28.13
N MET A 22 21.69 -0.46 27.37
CA MET A 22 21.37 0.47 26.29
C MET A 22 20.66 -0.23 25.12
N THR A 23 21.13 -1.41 24.70
CA THR A 23 20.51 -2.17 23.59
C THR A 23 19.13 -2.70 23.95
N VAL A 24 18.94 -3.22 25.17
CA VAL A 24 17.62 -3.62 25.67
C VAL A 24 16.68 -2.42 25.73
N GLY A 25 17.16 -1.26 26.20
CA GLY A 25 16.39 -0.01 26.20
C GLY A 25 15.94 0.42 24.80
N CYS A 26 16.84 0.41 23.82
CA CYS A 26 16.50 0.70 22.42
C CYS A 26 15.46 -0.29 21.87
N LEU A 27 15.59 -1.59 22.18
CA LEU A 27 14.65 -2.61 21.72
C LEU A 27 13.26 -2.40 22.32
N VAL A 28 13.16 -2.08 23.61
CA VAL A 28 11.89 -1.77 24.27
C VAL A 28 11.25 -0.53 23.67
N VAL A 29 12.01 0.54 23.43
CA VAL A 29 11.48 1.77 22.80
C VAL A 29 10.95 1.48 21.39
N LEU A 30 11.69 0.73 20.58
CA LEU A 30 11.22 0.33 19.24
C LEU A 30 9.93 -0.49 19.30
N LEU A 31 9.84 -1.42 20.27
CA LEU A 31 8.65 -2.24 20.45
C LEU A 31 7.44 -1.37 20.84
N VAL A 32 7.61 -0.47 21.80
CA VAL A 32 6.55 0.46 22.23
C VAL A 32 6.13 1.39 21.10
N VAL A 33 7.08 1.98 20.36
CA VAL A 33 6.78 2.85 19.21
C VAL A 33 5.99 2.07 18.15
N ASN A 34 6.40 0.85 17.82
CA ASN A 34 5.67 0.02 16.87
C ASN A 34 4.27 -0.34 17.36
N THR A 35 4.12 -0.70 18.65
CA THR A 35 2.80 -0.98 19.23
C THR A 35 1.91 0.26 19.22
N VAL A 36 2.45 1.44 19.55
CA VAL A 36 1.70 2.70 19.49
C VAL A 36 1.31 3.02 18.06
N ILE A 37 2.19 2.86 17.06
CA ILE A 37 1.85 3.07 15.65
C ILE A 37 0.68 2.16 15.23
N ILE A 38 0.71 0.89 15.63
CA ILE A 38 -0.34 -0.09 15.31
C ILE A 38 -1.65 0.28 16.03
N VAL A 39 -1.61 0.58 17.32
CA VAL A 39 -2.78 0.86 18.16
C VAL A 39 -3.38 2.25 17.92
N SER A 40 -2.56 3.25 17.59
CA SER A 40 -3.01 4.61 17.26
C SER A 40 -3.62 4.72 15.87
N ASN A 41 -3.44 3.71 15.01
CA ASN A 41 -4.07 3.62 13.70
C ASN A 41 -4.96 2.36 13.54
N PRO A 42 -5.89 2.06 14.45
CA PRO A 42 -6.76 0.89 14.31
C PRO A 42 -7.79 1.10 13.17
N GLU A 43 -8.08 2.36 12.83
CA GLU A 43 -9.06 2.79 11.82
C GLU A 43 -8.41 3.26 10.49
N ASN A 44 -7.09 3.44 10.41
CA ASN A 44 -6.39 3.64 9.12
C ASN A 44 -6.19 2.30 8.36
N ILE A 45 -6.56 1.19 9.01
CA ILE A 45 -6.71 -0.16 8.44
C ILE A 45 -8.19 -0.44 8.13
N ARG A 46 -9.03 0.60 8.03
CA ARG A 46 -10.15 0.62 7.08
C ARG A 46 -9.63 1.40 5.89
N ILE A 47 -10.00 1.01 4.68
CA ILE A 47 -9.63 1.79 3.49
C ILE A 47 -10.33 3.14 3.66
N THR A 48 -9.67 4.11 4.29
CA THR A 48 -10.13 5.49 4.43
C THR A 48 -9.46 6.37 3.38
N SER A 49 -8.50 5.83 2.60
CA SER A 49 -8.16 6.37 1.27
C SER A 49 -9.32 6.30 0.26
N VAL A 50 -10.43 5.62 0.60
CA VAL A 50 -11.71 5.69 -0.16
C VAL A 50 -12.37 7.08 -0.07
N ILE A 51 -11.87 8.02 0.72
CA ILE A 51 -12.42 9.39 0.74
C ILE A 51 -11.30 10.44 0.68
N GLN A 52 -10.84 10.74 -0.52
CA GLN A 52 -10.18 12.02 -0.78
C GLN A 52 -10.71 12.77 -2.01
N SER A 53 -11.91 12.44 -2.52
CA SER A 53 -12.64 13.34 -3.45
C SER A 53 -13.93 13.95 -2.89
N ALA A 54 -14.47 13.45 -1.76
CA ALA A 54 -15.73 13.98 -1.19
C ALA A 54 -15.58 14.90 0.03
N LEU A 55 -14.34 15.21 0.46
CA LEU A 55 -14.08 16.06 1.63
C LEU A 55 -13.25 17.31 1.31
N TYR A 56 -13.03 17.62 0.03
CA TYR A 56 -12.38 18.87 -0.36
C TYR A 56 -13.43 19.97 -0.53
N GLU A 57 -13.88 20.55 0.60
CA GLU A 57 -14.40 21.91 0.61
C GLU A 57 -13.19 22.85 0.54
N PRO A 58 -13.06 23.71 -0.48
CA PRO A 58 -11.94 24.64 -0.58
C PRO A 58 -11.92 25.54 0.66
N GLY A 59 -10.88 25.39 1.49
CA GLY A 59 -10.66 26.19 2.70
C GLY A 59 -10.61 25.42 4.02
N ARG A 60 -10.95 24.12 4.06
CA ARG A 60 -10.91 23.33 5.29
C ARG A 60 -9.58 22.57 5.43
N ARG A 61 -8.67 23.09 6.27
CA ARG A 61 -7.47 22.35 6.70
C ARG A 61 -7.89 21.18 7.58
N THR A 62 -8.12 20.02 7.00
CA THR A 62 -8.27 18.77 7.76
C THR A 62 -6.87 18.33 8.21
N GLY A 63 -6.73 18.00 9.50
CA GLY A 63 -5.47 17.67 10.19
C GLY A 63 -4.79 16.36 9.75
N LEU A 64 -4.87 16.02 8.47
CA LEU A 64 -4.22 14.87 7.83
C LEU A 64 -2.78 15.21 7.39
N GLU A 65 -2.01 15.83 8.28
CA GLU A 65 -0.56 16.02 8.07
C GLU A 65 0.29 14.84 8.59
N MET A 66 -0.33 13.77 9.10
CA MET A 66 0.35 12.59 9.67
C MET A 66 0.03 11.26 8.96
N GLY A 67 -0.24 11.32 7.65
CA GLY A 67 -0.15 10.15 6.76
C GLY A 67 1.00 10.38 5.81
N ALA A 68 1.81 9.35 5.54
CA ALA A 68 2.99 9.45 4.67
C ALA A 68 2.74 10.35 3.45
N PRO A 69 3.65 11.28 3.13
CA PRO A 69 3.47 12.18 2.00
C PRO A 69 3.37 11.32 0.74
N PHE A 70 2.20 11.24 0.13
CA PHE A 70 2.09 10.84 -1.26
C PHE A 70 3.05 11.75 -2.05
N PRO A 71 4.03 11.22 -2.80
CA PRO A 71 4.97 12.06 -3.52
C PRO A 71 4.35 12.77 -4.73
N PHE A 72 3.05 12.60 -5.00
CA PHE A 72 2.44 13.01 -6.26
C PHE A 72 1.16 13.80 -6.03
N GLY A 73 1.21 15.06 -6.46
CA GLY A 73 0.19 16.11 -6.30
C GLY A 73 -1.09 15.90 -7.09
N ASN A 74 -1.80 14.81 -6.87
CA ASN A 74 -3.08 14.53 -7.53
C ASN A 74 -4.26 14.51 -6.55
N ARG A 75 -4.33 15.54 -5.69
CA ARG A 75 -5.41 15.71 -4.71
C ARG A 75 -6.80 15.92 -5.35
N GLU A 76 -6.86 16.21 -6.64
CA GLU A 76 -8.10 16.49 -7.38
C GLU A 76 -8.59 15.32 -8.25
N LYS A 77 -7.75 14.31 -8.48
CA LYS A 77 -8.07 13.17 -9.34
C LYS A 77 -8.78 12.07 -8.56
N GLU A 78 -9.63 11.32 -9.23
CA GLU A 78 -10.35 10.19 -8.65
C GLU A 78 -9.56 8.88 -8.79
N PRO A 79 -9.45 8.10 -7.71
CA PRO A 79 -8.74 6.82 -7.74
C PRO A 79 -9.56 5.72 -8.39
N VAL A 80 -8.91 4.98 -9.29
CA VAL A 80 -9.34 3.69 -9.84
C VAL A 80 -8.47 2.61 -9.20
N TYR A 81 -9.09 1.67 -8.46
CA TYR A 81 -8.34 0.69 -7.68
C TYR A 81 -8.19 -0.63 -8.41
N PHE A 82 -6.96 -1.14 -8.47
CA PHE A 82 -6.64 -2.48 -8.94
C PHE A 82 -6.21 -3.33 -7.75
N ASP A 83 -7.06 -4.29 -7.36
CA ASP A 83 -6.75 -5.27 -6.33
C ASP A 83 -6.04 -6.46 -6.94
N VAL A 84 -4.75 -6.58 -6.64
CA VAL A 84 -3.89 -7.60 -7.24
C VAL A 84 -3.83 -8.81 -6.34
N HIS A 85 -4.35 -9.93 -6.83
CA HIS A 85 -4.21 -11.25 -6.23
C HIS A 85 -3.16 -12.07 -7.01
N PRO A 86 -2.65 -13.19 -6.45
CA PRO A 86 -1.70 -14.05 -7.16
C PRO A 86 -2.23 -14.60 -8.49
N GLU A 87 -3.52 -14.96 -8.54
CA GLU A 87 -4.15 -15.66 -9.67
C GLU A 87 -5.07 -14.76 -10.52
N TYR A 88 -5.45 -13.59 -10.00
CA TYR A 88 -6.41 -12.70 -10.66
C TYR A 88 -6.23 -11.25 -10.21
N ILE A 89 -6.85 -10.32 -10.93
CA ILE A 89 -6.92 -8.91 -10.59
C ILE A 89 -8.39 -8.51 -10.50
N VAL A 90 -8.77 -7.75 -9.49
CA VAL A 90 -10.12 -7.16 -9.40
C VAL A 90 -10.03 -5.67 -9.71
N LEU A 91 -10.82 -5.23 -10.69
CA LEU A 91 -10.84 -3.84 -11.14
C LEU A 91 -12.04 -3.11 -10.53
N TYR A 92 -11.80 -2.05 -9.79
CA TYR A 92 -12.84 -1.16 -9.30
C TYR A 92 -12.93 0.08 -10.21
N PRO A 93 -14.12 0.66 -10.44
CA PRO A 93 -15.40 0.45 -9.74
C PRO A 93 -16.23 -0.79 -10.11
N GLY A 94 -15.99 -1.42 -11.26
CA GLY A 94 -16.84 -2.51 -11.79
C GLY A 94 -16.85 -3.80 -10.96
N LYS A 95 -15.83 -4.01 -10.12
CA LYS A 95 -15.51 -5.28 -9.44
C LYS A 95 -15.25 -6.43 -10.43
N ASP A 96 -14.76 -6.10 -11.62
CA ASP A 96 -14.47 -7.08 -12.66
C ASP A 96 -13.26 -7.92 -12.26
N LYS A 97 -13.48 -9.23 -12.13
CA LYS A 97 -12.43 -10.19 -11.81
C LYS A 97 -11.79 -10.69 -13.10
N VAL A 98 -10.53 -10.36 -13.31
CA VAL A 98 -9.73 -10.74 -14.47
C VAL A 98 -8.73 -11.81 -14.07
N ALA A 99 -8.84 -13.02 -14.63
CA ALA A 99 -7.88 -14.08 -14.35
C ALA A 99 -6.54 -13.81 -15.03
N LEU A 100 -5.45 -14.36 -14.49
CA LEU A 100 -4.11 -14.18 -15.06
C LEU A 100 -4.01 -14.68 -16.52
N GLY A 101 -4.75 -15.74 -16.87
CA GLY A 101 -4.82 -16.26 -18.23
C GLY A 101 -5.46 -15.28 -19.22
N ASP A 102 -6.48 -14.53 -18.77
CA ASP A 102 -7.20 -13.57 -19.62
C ASP A 102 -6.37 -12.31 -19.91
N LEU A 103 -5.39 -11.99 -19.06
CA LEU A 103 -4.45 -10.89 -19.29
C LEU A 103 -3.54 -11.11 -20.50
N LEU A 104 -3.42 -12.35 -20.98
CA LEU A 104 -2.65 -12.67 -22.19
C LEU A 104 -3.43 -12.39 -23.47
N LEU A 105 -4.76 -12.26 -23.38
CA LEU A 105 -5.61 -11.99 -24.52
C LEU A 105 -5.64 -10.48 -24.81
N PRO A 106 -5.51 -10.06 -26.07
CA PRO A 106 -5.67 -8.66 -26.45
C PRO A 106 -7.13 -8.22 -26.22
N GLY A 107 -7.32 -6.97 -25.77
CA GLY A 107 -8.65 -6.42 -25.46
C GLY A 107 -9.25 -6.93 -24.15
N ASN A 108 -8.41 -7.47 -23.26
CA ASN A 108 -8.84 -7.94 -21.96
C ASN A 108 -9.47 -6.80 -21.11
N PRO A 109 -10.23 -7.11 -20.04
CA PRO A 109 -10.89 -6.09 -19.24
C PRO A 109 -9.91 -5.10 -18.58
N LEU A 110 -8.67 -5.52 -18.30
CA LEU A 110 -7.64 -4.64 -17.76
C LEU A 110 -7.21 -3.60 -18.81
N GLU A 111 -6.93 -4.01 -20.04
CA GLU A 111 -6.60 -3.11 -21.14
C GLU A 111 -7.72 -2.10 -21.41
N ARG A 112 -8.98 -2.56 -21.45
CA ARG A 112 -10.13 -1.67 -21.62
C ARG A 112 -10.23 -0.65 -20.49
N MET A 113 -9.99 -1.07 -19.24
CA MET A 113 -9.97 -0.16 -18.09
C MET A 113 -8.82 0.86 -18.20
N LEU A 114 -7.65 0.42 -18.64
CA LEU A 114 -6.50 1.29 -18.85
C LEU A 114 -6.75 2.31 -19.96
N ASP A 115 -7.36 1.90 -21.07
CA ASP A 115 -7.73 2.78 -22.17
C ASP A 115 -8.74 3.85 -21.69
N LEU A 116 -9.70 3.47 -20.84
CA LEU A 116 -10.66 4.41 -20.24
C LEU A 116 -9.98 5.41 -19.30
N VAL A 117 -9.06 4.95 -18.45
CA VAL A 117 -8.33 5.85 -17.55
C VAL A 117 -7.36 6.74 -18.32
N GLU A 118 -6.74 6.25 -19.38
CA GLU A 118 -5.86 7.02 -20.26
C GLU A 118 -6.62 8.18 -20.93
N GLN A 119 -7.84 7.93 -21.41
CA GLN A 119 -8.74 8.97 -21.95
C GLN A 119 -9.13 10.03 -20.91
N HIS A 120 -9.13 9.66 -19.62
CA HIS A 120 -9.55 10.51 -18.51
C HIS A 120 -8.42 10.84 -17.53
N ARG A 121 -7.16 10.79 -17.98
CA ARG A 121 -5.94 10.93 -17.15
C ARG A 121 -5.85 12.21 -16.33
N ASP A 122 -6.55 13.27 -16.73
CA ASP A 122 -6.60 14.55 -16.02
C ASP A 122 -7.50 14.50 -14.79
N THR A 123 -8.45 13.54 -14.77
CA THR A 123 -9.48 13.41 -13.74
C THR A 123 -9.39 12.11 -12.95
N HIS A 124 -8.65 11.11 -13.46
CA HIS A 124 -8.52 9.80 -12.84
C HIS A 124 -7.05 9.37 -12.74
N TYR A 125 -6.74 8.58 -11.73
CA TYR A 125 -5.43 7.93 -11.55
C TYR A 125 -5.62 6.51 -11.02
N ILE A 126 -4.59 5.67 -11.13
CA ILE A 126 -4.68 4.27 -10.72
C ILE A 126 -4.00 4.07 -9.37
N VAL A 127 -4.64 3.33 -8.48
CA VAL A 127 -4.05 2.86 -7.22
C VAL A 127 -3.95 1.34 -7.27
N ILE A 128 -2.73 0.81 -7.15
CA ILE A 128 -2.52 -0.63 -7.03
C ILE A 128 -2.55 -1.02 -5.55
N LEU A 129 -3.46 -1.93 -5.21
CA LEU A 129 -3.47 -2.63 -3.92
C LEU A 129 -2.62 -3.89 -4.07
N ALA A 130 -1.43 -3.88 -3.48
CA ALA A 130 -0.46 -4.96 -3.60
C ALA A 130 -0.56 -5.92 -2.41
N ARG A 131 -1.04 -7.14 -2.67
CA ARG A 131 -1.11 -8.23 -1.68
C ARG A 131 0.22 -9.00 -1.58
N PRO A 132 0.45 -9.77 -0.50
CA PRO A 132 1.58 -10.68 -0.43
C PRO A 132 1.65 -11.62 -1.64
N HIS A 133 2.87 -11.98 -2.04
CA HIS A 133 3.15 -12.85 -3.19
C HIS A 133 2.79 -12.29 -4.59
N THR A 134 2.38 -11.02 -4.71
CA THR A 134 2.02 -10.41 -6.01
C THR A 134 3.10 -9.54 -6.66
N ALA A 135 4.27 -9.40 -6.02
CA ALA A 135 5.32 -8.46 -6.42
C ALA A 135 5.71 -8.52 -7.90
N ARG A 136 5.79 -9.72 -8.50
CA ARG A 136 6.11 -9.86 -9.93
C ARG A 136 5.02 -9.25 -10.82
N LEU A 137 3.76 -9.52 -10.52
CA LEU A 137 2.60 -9.01 -11.25
C LEU A 137 2.47 -7.49 -11.07
N THR A 138 2.62 -7.01 -9.83
CA THR A 138 2.55 -5.57 -9.54
C THR A 138 3.63 -4.76 -10.26
N ARG A 139 4.86 -5.27 -10.36
CA ARG A 139 5.92 -4.59 -11.13
C ARG A 139 5.59 -4.49 -12.62
N LYS A 140 5.00 -5.55 -13.20
CA LYS A 140 4.57 -5.55 -14.60
C LYS A 140 3.46 -4.52 -14.82
N LEU A 141 2.44 -4.51 -13.95
CA LEU A 141 1.36 -3.53 -13.98
C LEU A 141 1.88 -2.10 -13.85
N ARG A 142 2.79 -1.85 -12.90
CA ARG A 142 3.43 -0.55 -12.72
C ARG A 142 4.11 -0.07 -14.00
N LYS A 143 4.88 -0.94 -14.65
CA LYS A 143 5.57 -0.61 -15.90
C LYS A 143 4.56 -0.25 -17.00
N LEU A 144 3.52 -1.06 -17.14
CA LEU A 144 2.48 -0.87 -18.16
C LEU A 144 1.69 0.43 -17.96
N ILE A 145 1.31 0.74 -16.71
CA ILE A 145 0.59 1.98 -16.37
C ILE A 145 1.48 3.21 -16.62
N HIS A 146 2.76 3.12 -16.25
CA HIS A 146 3.71 4.20 -16.45
C HIS A 146 4.01 4.47 -17.93
N GLU A 147 4.11 3.41 -18.75
CA GLU A 147 4.30 3.53 -20.20
C GLU A 147 3.14 4.26 -20.89
N ARG A 148 1.93 4.19 -20.32
CA ARG A 148 0.73 4.91 -20.78
C ARG A 148 0.61 6.34 -20.23
N GLY A 149 1.59 6.79 -19.43
CA GLY A 149 1.58 8.13 -18.83
C GLY A 149 0.45 8.37 -17.83
N ILE A 150 -0.09 7.31 -17.22
CA ILE A 150 -1.13 7.39 -16.20
C ILE A 150 -0.47 7.53 -14.83
N ASP A 151 -1.01 8.41 -13.99
CA ASP A 151 -0.54 8.57 -12.63
C ASP A 151 -0.84 7.35 -11.77
N LEU A 152 0.13 6.96 -10.95
CA LEU A 152 0.10 5.71 -10.20
C LEU A 152 0.34 5.92 -8.70
N GLY A 153 -0.62 5.46 -7.90
CA GLY A 153 -0.50 5.21 -6.46
C GLY A 153 -0.23 3.73 -6.17
N PHE A 154 0.35 3.46 -5.00
CA PHE A 154 0.67 2.11 -4.55
C PHE A 154 0.39 1.99 -3.05
N GLU A 155 -0.44 1.02 -2.68
CA GLU A 155 -0.76 0.70 -1.29
C GLU A 155 -0.48 -0.78 -1.02
N LEU A 156 0.18 -1.08 0.09
CA LEU A 156 0.33 -2.45 0.57
C LEU A 156 -0.98 -2.90 1.21
N PHE A 157 -1.45 -4.08 0.84
CA PHE A 157 -2.74 -4.60 1.31
C PHE A 157 -2.61 -6.00 1.91
N GLU A 158 -3.40 -6.28 2.94
CA GLU A 158 -3.36 -7.56 3.67
C GLU A 158 -3.94 -8.69 2.82
N ALA A 159 -3.41 -9.92 2.96
CA ALA A 159 -3.81 -11.06 2.12
C ALA A 159 -5.29 -11.44 2.26
N GLU A 160 -5.79 -11.50 3.49
CA GLU A 160 -7.13 -12.05 3.81
C GLU A 160 -8.22 -10.99 3.91
N ARG A 161 -7.83 -9.71 3.81
CA ARG A 161 -8.75 -8.60 3.99
C ARG A 161 -9.55 -8.33 2.73
N GLU A 162 -10.86 -8.20 2.86
CA GLU A 162 -11.73 -7.79 1.77
C GLU A 162 -11.65 -6.27 1.52
N VAL A 163 -11.70 -5.89 0.24
CA VAL A 163 -11.71 -4.49 -0.17
C VAL A 163 -13.14 -3.97 -0.10
N VAL A 164 -13.42 -3.13 0.89
CA VAL A 164 -14.70 -2.41 0.99
C VAL A 164 -14.63 -1.15 0.12
N TYR A 165 -15.02 -1.29 -1.15
CA TYR A 165 -15.09 -0.18 -2.09
C TYR A 165 -16.42 0.58 -1.99
N LYS A 166 -16.37 1.90 -1.79
CA LYS A 166 -17.52 2.80 -1.92
C LYS A 166 -17.30 3.70 -3.14
N PRO A 167 -18.08 3.54 -4.22
CA PRO A 167 -17.92 4.35 -5.42
C PRO A 167 -18.27 5.83 -5.16
N SER A 168 -17.48 6.74 -5.71
CA SER A 168 -17.83 8.15 -5.86
C SER A 168 -18.82 8.32 -7.03
N ARG A 169 -19.54 9.45 -7.10
CA ARG A 169 -20.44 9.73 -8.24
C ARG A 169 -19.70 9.81 -9.57
N ARG A 170 -18.45 10.27 -9.56
CA ARG A 170 -17.60 10.41 -10.74
C ARG A 170 -17.00 9.06 -11.17
N SER A 171 -16.62 8.18 -10.24
CA SER A 171 -16.15 6.83 -10.59
C SER A 171 -17.27 5.98 -11.22
N GLN A 172 -18.54 6.18 -10.82
CA GLN A 172 -19.68 5.51 -11.47
C GLN A 172 -19.82 5.84 -12.96
N LEU A 173 -19.32 7.00 -13.42
CA LEU A 173 -19.38 7.38 -14.84
C LEU A 173 -18.46 6.52 -15.72
N LEU A 174 -17.40 5.92 -15.15
CA LEU A 174 -16.54 4.98 -15.87
C LEU A 174 -17.23 3.66 -16.19
N VAL A 175 -18.30 3.30 -15.45
CA VAL A 175 -19.06 2.05 -15.66
C VAL A 175 -20.28 2.26 -16.56
N LYS A 176 -20.80 3.49 -16.66
CA LYS A 176 -22.16 3.76 -17.15
C LYS A 176 -22.28 4.02 -18.67
N LYS A 177 -21.39 3.46 -19.49
CA LYS A 177 -21.52 3.50 -20.96
C LYS A 177 -21.83 2.11 -21.51
N GLU A 178 -23.09 1.72 -21.37
CA GLU A 178 -23.82 0.88 -22.32
C GLU A 178 -25.17 1.56 -22.62
#